data_AF-A0A2W4NRB6-F1
#
_entry.id   AF-A0A2W4NRB6-F1
#
_cell.length_a   1.000
_cell.length_b   1.000
_cell.length_c   1.000
_cell.angle_alpha   90.00
_cell.angle_beta   90.00
_cell.angle_gamma   90.00
#
_symmetry.space_group_name_H-M   'P 1'
#
loop_
_entity.id
_entity.type
_entity.pdbx_description
1 polymer ?
#
loop_
_entity_poly.entity_id
_entity_poly.type
_entity_poly.pdbx_seq_one_letter_code
_entity_poly.pdbx_strand_id
1 'polypeptide(L)' 'MDDRALLEKIRNPETRNYGFNLLVRAYQQKVYWHVRKMVIDHDDADDVTQEVLI' A
#
# COMPACT_ATOMS: atom_id res chain seq x y z
N MET A 1 4.53 -13.40 -5.91
CA MET A 1 4.16 -13.65 -4.50
C MET A 1 2.65 -13.66 -4.45
N ASP A 2 2.03 -14.69 -3.87
CA ASP A 2 0.57 -14.79 -3.76
C ASP A 2 0.05 -13.93 -2.60
N ASP A 3 -1.12 -13.30 -2.78
CA ASP A 3 -1.71 -12.41 -1.77
C ASP A 3 -2.02 -13.15 -0.47
N ARG A 4 -2.35 -14.44 -0.54
CA ARG A 4 -2.58 -15.25 0.67
C ARG A 4 -1.32 -15.33 1.52
N ALA A 5 -0.16 -15.57 0.91
CA ALA A 5 1.12 -15.63 1.62
C ALA A 5 1.53 -14.27 2.22
N LEU A 6 1.13 -13.17 1.58
CA LEU A 6 1.29 -11.81 2.11
C LEU A 6 0.43 -11.58 3.36
N LEU A 7 -0.84 -11.97 3.29
CA LEU A 7 -1.79 -11.84 4.40
C LEU A 7 -1.39 -12.70 5.61
N GLU A 8 -0.87 -13.91 5.40
CA GLU A 8 -0.34 -14.73 6.50
C GLU A 8 0.83 -14.04 7.23
N LYS A 9 1.72 -13.39 6.49
CA LYS A 9 2.84 -12.63 7.07
C LYS A 9 2.39 -11.42 7.86
N ILE A 10 1.35 -10.72 7.42
CA ILE A 10 0.78 -9.57 8.13
C ILE A 10 0.08 -10.01 9.43
N ARG A 11 -0.57 -11.17 9.41
CA ARG A 11 -1.26 -11.73 10.57
C ARG A 11 -0.30 -12.14 11.69
N ASN A 12 0.85 -12.73 11.34
CA ASN A 12 1.87 -13.11 12.32
C ASN A 12 2.60 -11.85 12.87
N PRO A 13 2.56 -11.60 14.19
CA PRO A 13 3.23 -10.45 14.82
C PRO A 13 4.72 -10.32 14.51
N GLU A 14 5.45 -11.45 14.42
CA GLU A 14 6.90 -11.46 14.17
C GLU A 14 7.24 -11.00 12.75
N THR A 15 6.36 -11.27 11.78
CA THR A 15 6.58 -10.94 10.37
C THR A 15 5.72 -9.78 9.88
N ARG A 16 4.91 -9.16 10.76
CA ARG A 16 3.91 -8.16 10.37
C ARG A 16 4.49 -7.00 9.60
N ASN A 17 5.56 -6.39 10.11
CA ASN A 17 6.21 -5.24 9.47
C ASN A 17 6.80 -5.61 8.11
N TYR A 18 7.36 -6.82 7.99
CA TYR A 18 7.88 -7.31 6.72
C TYR A 18 6.76 -7.55 5.71
N GLY A 19 5.66 -8.20 6.14
CA GLY A 19 4.47 -8.42 5.33
C GLY A 19 3.84 -7.10 4.87
N PHE A 20 3.74 -6.12 5.76
CA PHE A 20 3.20 -4.79 5.44
C PHE A 20 4.07 -4.06 4.42
N ASN A 21 5.40 -4.06 4.58
CA ASN A 21 6.32 -3.47 3.60
C ASN A 21 6.19 -4.10 2.22
N LEU A 22 5.97 -5.42 2.15
CA LEU A 22 5.72 -6.10 0.88
C LEU A 22 4.37 -5.69 0.26
N LEU A 23 3.35 -5.46 1.08
CA LEU A 23 2.04 -4.97 0.64
C LEU A 23 2.17 -3.56 0.05
N VAL A 24 2.80 -2.64 0.78
CA VAL A 24 3.03 -1.26 0.30
C VAL A 24 3.76 -1.30 -1.04
N ARG A 25 4.86 -2.06 -1.15
CA ARG A 25 5.61 -2.17 -2.41
C ARG A 25 4.79 -2.72 -3.57
N ALA A 26 3.93 -3.69 -3.31
CA ALA A 26 3.11 -4.34 -4.35
C ALA A 26 1.93 -3.45 -4.81
N TYR A 27 1.38 -2.62 -3.93
CA TYR A 27 0.11 -1.94 -4.16
C TYR A 27 0.20 -0.42 -4.25
N GLN A 28 1.29 0.22 -3.78
CA GLN A 28 1.45 1.68 -3.80
C GLN A 28 1.12 2.31 -5.16
N GLN A 29 1.63 1.74 -6.26
CA GLN A 29 1.43 2.30 -7.59
C GLN A 29 -0.02 2.18 -8.03
N LYS A 30 -0.68 1.04 -7.72
CA LYS A 30 -2.10 0.86 -8.05
C LYS A 30 -2.96 1.83 -7.26
N VAL A 31 -2.70 2.00 -5.96
CA VAL A 31 -3.41 2.95 -5.11
C VAL A 31 -3.22 4.38 -5.64
N TYR A 32 -1.98 4.78 -5.94
CA TYR A 32 -1.67 6.06 -6.56
C TYR A 32 -2.50 6.33 -7.82
N TRP A 33 -2.59 5.36 -8.73
CA TRP A 33 -3.38 5.52 -9.96
C TRP A 33 -4.87 5.72 -9.72
N HIS A 34 -5.43 5.17 -8.64
CA HIS A 34 -6.82 5.41 -8.26
C HIS A 34 -6.97 6.80 -7.65
N VAL A 35 -6.08 7.16 -6.72
CA VAL A 35 -6.06 8.48 -6.07
C VAL A 35 -5.89 9.59 -7.10
N ARG A 36 -4.97 9.44 -8.06
CA ARG A 36 -4.69 10.42 -9.12
C ARG A 36 -5.90 10.75 -9.99
N LYS A 37 -6.88 9.85 -10.07
CA LYS A 37 -8.15 10.10 -10.79
C LYS A 37 -9.19 10.83 -9.95
N MET A 38 -8.97 10.96 -8.63
CA MET A 38 -9.88 11.59 -7.68
C MET A 38 -9.46 13.00 -7.29
N VAL A 39 -8.15 13.28 -7.27
CA VAL A 39 -7.61 14.60 -6.89
C VAL A 39 -7.24 15.45 -8.12
N ILE A 40 -7.28 16.77 -7.96
CA ILE A 40 -6.94 17.72 -9.02
C ILE A 40 -5.40 17.85 -9.11
N ASP A 41 -4.73 18.08 -7.98
CA ASP A 41 -3.28 18.23 -7.92
C ASP A 41 -2.55 16.87 -7.91
N HIS A 42 -1.40 16.81 -8.57
CA HIS A 42 -0.51 15.65 -8.53
C HIS A 42 0.11 15.46 -7.15
N ASP A 43 0.48 16.54 -6.47
CA ASP A 43 1.13 16.48 -5.16
C ASP A 43 0.15 15.97 -4.09
N ASP A 44 -1.11 16.38 -4.17
CA ASP A 44 -2.21 15.83 -3.34
C ASP A 44 -2.36 14.30 -3.53
N ALA A 45 -2.03 13.78 -4.72
CA ALA A 45 -2.16 12.35 -4.99
C ALA A 45 -1.08 11.54 -4.28
N ASP A 46 0.13 12.09 -4.19
CA ASP A 46 1.23 11.47 -3.45
C ASP A 46 0.93 11.46 -1.95
N ASP A 47 0.47 12.58 -1.40
CA ASP A 47 0.12 12.71 0.02
C ASP A 47 -1.00 11.75 0.43
N VAL A 48 -2.11 11.74 -0.31
CA VAL A 48 -3.24 10.86 -0.02
C VAL A 48 -2.86 9.38 -0.19
N THR A 49 -2.00 9.05 -1.14
CA THR A 49 -1.52 7.67 -1.31
C THR A 49 -0.68 7.22 -0.12
N GLN A 50 0.16 8.10 0.42
CA GLN A 50 0.95 7.80 1.62
C GLN A 50 0.03 7.62 2.83
N GLU A 51 -0.88 8.55 3.10
CA GLU A 51 -1.83 8.47 4.24
C GLU A 51 -2.68 7.19 4.24
N VAL A 52 -3.06 6.68 3.06
CA VAL A 52 -3.83 5.43 2.94
C VAL A 52 -3.00 4.18 3.29
N LEU A 53 -1.67 4.26 3.21
CA LEU A 53 -0.73 3.15 3.38
C LEU A 53 0.14 3.27 4.65
N ILE A 54 -0.18 4.20 5.56
CA ILE A 54 0.44 4.37 6.88
C ILE A 54 -0.25 3.51 7.95
#